data_AF-M2SEL7-F1
#
_entry.id   AF-M2SEL7-F1
#
_cell.length_a   1.000
_cell.length_b   1.000
_cell.length_c   1.000
_cell.angle_alpha   90.00
_cell.angle_beta   90.00
_cell.angle_gamma   90.00
#
_symmetry.space_group_name_H-M   'P 1'
#
loop_
_entity.id
_entity.type
_entity.pdbx_description
1 polymer ?
#
loop_
_entity_poly.entity_id
_entity_poly.type
_entity_poly.pdbx_seq_one_letter_code
_entity_poly.pdbx_strand_id
1 'polypeptide(L)'
;MQNMKTLLAAAVLAGTATSAAAAPITIDDFASNPFNATLGAEGASDSDTSTLANGIVRSILFERLANGGTVASGANSELSVSEGLLELANDSNVDSQLTLSYDIDSLFDTNGITGFDLLVNNVGTSGDSTVEALLNGTSLGIVTLGNGANGEISFSFSDAVAAGNPDTLEFVFNGSPSYDLLIGPITADVPEPGALGLMGLGLLGVAAASRRGRAA
;
A
#
# COMPACT_ATOMS: atom_id res chain seq x y z
N MET A 1 0.49 43.53 36.51
CA MET A 1 -0.46 42.40 36.31
C MET A 1 -0.91 42.31 34.83
N GLN A 2 0.02 42.26 33.87
CA GLN A 2 -0.31 42.35 32.43
C GLN A 2 0.06 41.10 31.61
N ASN A 3 0.69 40.08 32.22
CA ASN A 3 1.33 38.98 31.48
C ASN A 3 0.49 37.69 31.36
N MET A 4 -0.64 37.57 32.06
CA MET A 4 -1.44 36.32 32.07
C MET A 4 -2.49 36.28 30.95
N LYS A 5 -2.91 37.46 30.46
CA LYS A 5 -3.92 37.58 29.39
C LYS A 5 -3.32 37.27 28.00
N THR A 6 -2.03 37.55 27.80
CA THR A 6 -1.29 37.26 26.56
C THR A 6 -0.96 35.78 26.40
N LEU A 7 -0.70 35.06 27.50
CA LEU A 7 -0.49 33.61 27.46
C LEU A 7 -1.78 32.83 27.16
N LEU A 8 -2.91 33.28 27.75
CA LEU A 8 -4.21 32.65 27.50
C LEU A 8 -4.67 32.86 26.05
N ALA A 9 -4.36 34.02 25.46
CA ALA A 9 -4.65 34.31 24.05
C ALA A 9 -3.86 33.43 23.08
N ALA A 10 -2.60 33.08 23.39
CA ALA A 10 -1.80 32.17 22.58
C ALA A 10 -2.29 30.71 22.67
N ALA A 11 -2.75 30.27 23.84
CA ALA A 11 -3.30 28.92 24.04
C ALA A 11 -4.66 28.73 23.35
N VAL A 12 -5.50 29.77 23.30
CA VAL A 12 -6.80 29.72 22.61
C VAL A 12 -6.64 29.84 21.08
N LEU A 13 -5.65 30.60 20.58
CA LEU A 13 -5.34 30.61 19.13
C LEU A 13 -4.70 29.30 18.64
N ALA A 14 -4.00 28.55 19.50
CA ALA A 14 -3.49 27.22 19.17
C ALA A 14 -4.60 26.16 19.11
N GLY A 15 -5.74 26.39 19.75
CA GLY A 15 -6.89 25.48 19.78
C GLY A 15 -7.82 25.55 18.56
N THR A 16 -7.60 26.49 17.63
CA THR A 16 -8.41 26.61 16.40
C THR A 16 -7.69 26.07 15.15
N ALA A 17 -6.56 25.37 15.31
CA ALA A 17 -6.06 24.51 14.25
C ALA A 17 -7.08 23.38 14.06
N THR A 18 -8.04 23.59 13.16
CA THR A 18 -8.90 22.54 12.64
C THR A 18 -7.97 21.40 12.21
N SER A 19 -8.02 20.30 12.94
CA SER A 19 -7.36 19.05 12.60
C SER A 19 -7.94 18.59 11.26
N ALA A 20 -7.30 19.00 10.17
CA ALA A 20 -7.47 18.34 8.90
C ALA A 20 -6.89 16.93 9.08
N ALA A 21 -7.77 15.92 9.09
CA ALA A 21 -7.32 14.55 8.93
C ALA A 21 -6.49 14.48 7.65
N ALA A 22 -5.30 13.87 7.69
CA ALA A 22 -4.59 13.58 6.46
C ALA A 22 -5.47 12.62 5.65
N ALA A 23 -5.87 13.03 4.45
CA ALA A 23 -6.50 12.11 3.53
C ALA A 23 -5.41 11.12 3.06
N PRO A 24 -5.70 9.81 3.01
CA PRO A 24 -4.76 8.85 2.45
C PRO A 24 -4.45 9.24 1.00
N ILE A 25 -3.19 9.06 0.58
CA ILE A 25 -2.77 9.36 -0.78
C ILE A 25 -3.02 8.12 -1.63
N THR A 26 -3.92 8.20 -2.59
CA THR A 26 -4.16 7.09 -3.53
C THR A 26 -2.97 6.93 -4.48
N ILE A 27 -2.36 5.75 -4.48
CA ILE A 27 -1.31 5.34 -5.42
C ILE A 27 -1.97 4.84 -6.70
N ASP A 28 -2.91 3.91 -6.56
CA ASP A 28 -3.72 3.38 -7.65
C ASP A 28 -5.14 3.09 -7.17
N ASP A 29 -6.12 3.52 -7.95
CA ASP A 29 -7.53 3.23 -7.71
C ASP A 29 -8.09 2.16 -8.66
N PHE A 30 -7.31 1.71 -9.65
CA PHE A 30 -7.73 0.77 -10.70
C PHE A 30 -8.97 1.21 -11.52
N ALA A 31 -9.35 2.49 -11.44
CA ALA A 31 -10.48 3.05 -12.19
C ALA A 31 -10.06 3.55 -13.58
N SER A 32 -8.77 3.78 -13.77
CA SER A 32 -8.18 4.29 -15.01
C SER A 32 -7.14 3.32 -15.58
N ASN A 33 -6.85 3.43 -16.88
CA ASN A 33 -5.90 2.59 -17.59
C ASN A 33 -6.24 1.09 -17.48
N PRO A 34 -7.35 0.62 -18.10
CA PRO A 34 -7.73 -0.77 -18.02
C PRO A 34 -6.70 -1.66 -18.70
N PHE A 35 -6.48 -2.85 -18.13
CA PHE A 35 -5.62 -3.89 -18.66
C PHE A 35 -6.35 -5.22 -18.51
N ASN A 36 -6.35 -6.04 -19.56
CA ASN A 36 -6.97 -7.35 -19.55
C ASN A 36 -6.05 -8.33 -20.26
N ALA A 37 -5.79 -9.47 -19.62
CA ALA A 37 -4.94 -10.52 -20.17
C ALA A 37 -5.49 -11.90 -19.84
N THR A 38 -5.37 -12.85 -20.78
CA THR A 38 -5.75 -14.25 -20.61
C THR A 38 -4.59 -15.13 -21.03
N LEU A 39 -4.05 -15.92 -20.11
CA LEU A 39 -2.88 -16.76 -20.31
C LEU A 39 -3.28 -18.24 -20.39
N GLY A 40 -3.24 -18.79 -21.60
CA GLY A 40 -3.65 -20.17 -21.89
C GLY A 40 -2.53 -21.23 -21.85
N ALA A 41 -1.27 -20.81 -21.70
CA ALA A 41 -0.12 -21.70 -21.67
C ALA A 41 0.74 -21.48 -20.42
N GLU A 42 1.27 -22.57 -19.87
CA GLU A 42 2.28 -22.52 -18.81
C GLU A 42 3.52 -21.75 -19.28
N GLY A 43 4.04 -20.86 -18.43
CA GLY A 43 5.17 -19.99 -18.72
C GLY A 43 4.86 -18.83 -19.66
N ALA A 44 3.60 -18.65 -20.06
CA ALA A 44 3.18 -17.44 -20.76
C ALA A 44 3.14 -16.25 -19.79
N SER A 45 3.40 -15.06 -20.32
CA SER A 45 3.29 -13.81 -19.58
C SER A 45 2.70 -12.70 -20.45
N ASP A 46 2.13 -11.70 -19.81
CA ASP A 46 1.69 -10.45 -20.40
C ASP A 46 2.05 -9.29 -19.48
N SER A 47 2.15 -8.08 -20.03
CA SER A 47 2.58 -6.92 -19.27
C SER A 47 2.00 -5.62 -19.82
N ASP A 48 1.73 -4.66 -18.93
CA ASP A 48 1.35 -3.29 -19.28
C ASP A 48 2.20 -2.28 -18.52
N THR A 49 2.33 -1.09 -19.08
CA THR A 49 2.88 0.07 -18.37
C THR A 49 2.02 1.29 -18.65
N SER A 50 1.52 1.90 -17.59
CA SER A 50 0.60 3.03 -17.65
C SER A 50 1.00 4.11 -16.65
N THR A 51 0.85 5.38 -17.05
CA THR A 51 1.01 6.51 -16.15
C THR A 51 -0.32 6.82 -15.48
N LEU A 52 -0.36 6.76 -14.16
CA LEU A 52 -1.51 7.06 -13.33
C LEU A 52 -1.64 8.57 -13.08
N ALA A 53 -2.70 8.95 -12.37
CA ALA A 53 -2.80 10.29 -11.82
C ALA A 53 -1.57 10.60 -10.93
N ASN A 54 -1.20 11.87 -10.84
CA ASN A 54 -0.03 12.34 -10.09
C ASN A 54 1.34 11.92 -10.67
N GLY A 55 1.38 11.32 -11.86
CA GLY A 55 2.63 10.99 -12.56
C GLY A 55 3.31 9.71 -12.09
N ILE A 56 2.66 8.93 -11.21
CA ILE A 56 3.09 7.59 -10.81
C ILE A 56 3.04 6.69 -12.03
N VAL A 57 4.10 5.92 -12.29
CA VAL A 57 4.12 4.93 -13.37
C VAL A 57 3.83 3.56 -12.78
N ARG A 58 2.75 2.93 -13.23
CA ARG A 58 2.39 1.55 -12.90
C ARG A 58 2.90 0.62 -13.98
N SER A 59 3.59 -0.44 -13.59
CA SER A 59 3.93 -1.58 -14.42
C SER A 59 3.24 -2.82 -13.89
N ILE A 60 2.60 -3.58 -14.78
CA ILE A 60 1.94 -4.85 -14.47
C ILE A 60 2.74 -5.94 -15.19
N LEU A 61 3.11 -6.99 -14.47
CA LEU A 61 3.60 -8.24 -15.03
C LEU A 61 2.70 -9.38 -14.53
N PHE A 62 2.09 -10.08 -15.47
CA PHE A 62 1.21 -11.21 -15.20
C PHE A 62 1.80 -12.47 -15.82
N GLU A 63 1.96 -13.52 -15.02
CA GLU A 63 2.60 -14.76 -15.45
C GLU A 63 1.76 -15.95 -15.07
N ARG A 64 1.62 -16.90 -16.00
CA ARG A 64 1.05 -18.21 -15.69
C ARG A 64 2.16 -19.19 -15.33
N LEU A 65 2.10 -19.71 -14.11
CA LEU A 65 3.12 -20.57 -13.56
C LEU A 65 2.87 -22.05 -13.87
N ALA A 66 3.95 -22.82 -13.77
CA ALA A 66 3.88 -24.27 -13.80
C ALA A 66 3.23 -24.78 -12.53
N ASN A 67 2.14 -25.53 -12.67
CA ASN A 67 1.60 -26.30 -11.56
C ASN A 67 2.00 -27.76 -11.74
N GLY A 68 2.61 -28.37 -10.71
CA GLY A 68 3.03 -29.78 -10.72
C GLY A 68 1.89 -30.81 -10.81
N GLY A 69 0.64 -30.38 -11.01
CA GLY A 69 -0.54 -31.22 -11.19
C GLY A 69 -1.07 -31.26 -12.63
N THR A 70 -2.14 -32.03 -12.85
CA THR A 70 -2.81 -32.08 -14.16
C THR A 70 -3.75 -30.90 -14.34
N VAL A 71 -3.56 -30.12 -15.40
CA VAL A 71 -4.40 -28.98 -15.74
C VAL A 71 -5.40 -29.39 -16.84
N ALA A 72 -6.65 -28.95 -16.74
CA ALA A 72 -7.64 -29.22 -17.78
C ALA A 72 -7.23 -28.56 -19.11
N SER A 73 -7.57 -29.22 -20.23
CA SER A 73 -7.33 -28.63 -21.55
C SER A 73 -8.12 -27.34 -21.71
N GLY A 74 -7.43 -26.24 -22.03
CA GLY A 74 -8.04 -24.92 -22.19
C GLY A 74 -8.26 -24.14 -20.89
N ALA A 75 -7.80 -24.65 -19.75
CA ALA A 75 -7.80 -23.88 -18.50
C ALA A 75 -6.84 -22.70 -18.59
N ASN A 76 -7.21 -21.55 -18.04
CA ASN A 76 -6.51 -20.28 -18.16
C ASN A 76 -6.25 -19.59 -16.80
N SER A 77 -5.36 -18.61 -16.82
CA SER A 77 -5.30 -17.54 -15.82
C SER A 77 -5.74 -16.24 -16.47
N GLU A 78 -6.55 -15.45 -15.78
CA GLU A 78 -7.11 -14.20 -16.28
C GLU A 78 -6.79 -13.06 -15.32
N LEU A 79 -6.43 -11.91 -15.89
CA LEU A 79 -6.24 -10.67 -15.16
C LEU A 79 -7.13 -9.59 -15.80
N SER A 80 -7.83 -8.84 -14.98
CA SER A 80 -8.68 -7.73 -15.39
C SER A 80 -8.48 -6.53 -14.46
N VAL A 81 -8.25 -5.36 -15.03
CA VAL A 81 -8.23 -4.08 -14.31
C VAL A 81 -9.36 -3.23 -14.86
N SER A 82 -10.42 -3.05 -14.06
CA SER A 82 -11.56 -2.23 -14.46
C SER A 82 -12.40 -1.80 -13.26
N GLU A 83 -13.13 -0.70 -13.42
CA GLU A 83 -14.18 -0.27 -12.47
C GLU A 83 -13.71 -0.06 -11.02
N GLY A 84 -12.43 0.23 -10.82
CA GLY A 84 -11.87 0.48 -9.49
C GLY A 84 -11.36 -0.77 -8.77
N LEU A 85 -11.20 -1.86 -9.51
CA LEU A 85 -10.75 -3.15 -9.01
C LEU A 85 -9.74 -3.79 -9.97
N LEU A 86 -8.81 -4.52 -9.41
CA LEU A 86 -8.01 -5.50 -10.13
C LEU A 86 -8.47 -6.90 -9.72
N GLU A 87 -8.81 -7.73 -10.69
CA GLU A 87 -9.23 -9.11 -10.52
C GLU A 87 -8.21 -10.06 -11.17
N LEU A 88 -7.76 -11.02 -10.39
CA LEU A 88 -6.93 -12.14 -10.83
C LEU A 88 -7.73 -13.42 -10.60
N ALA A 89 -7.99 -14.17 -11.67
CA ALA A 89 -8.75 -15.41 -11.61
C ALA A 89 -7.95 -16.56 -12.24
N ASN A 90 -7.94 -17.69 -11.57
CA ASN A 90 -7.29 -18.92 -12.01
C ASN A 90 -8.33 -20.03 -12.12
N ASP A 91 -8.34 -20.70 -13.27
CA ASP A 91 -9.08 -21.94 -13.39
C ASP A 91 -8.57 -23.00 -12.40
N SER A 92 -9.36 -24.06 -12.21
CA SER A 92 -9.01 -25.15 -11.30
C SER A 92 -7.65 -25.74 -11.62
N ASN A 93 -6.80 -25.80 -10.60
CA ASN A 93 -5.45 -26.31 -10.66
C ASN A 93 -4.55 -25.51 -11.64
N VAL A 94 -4.86 -24.24 -11.91
CA VAL A 94 -3.97 -23.29 -12.58
C VAL A 94 -3.28 -22.43 -11.52
N ASP A 95 -2.03 -22.06 -11.76
CA ASP A 95 -1.24 -21.21 -10.87
C ASP A 95 -0.70 -20.00 -11.65
N SER A 96 -0.51 -18.89 -10.96
CA SER A 96 -0.10 -17.62 -11.56
C SER A 96 0.72 -16.76 -10.59
N GLN A 97 1.36 -15.73 -11.13
CA GLN A 97 1.92 -14.64 -10.35
C GLN A 97 1.51 -13.32 -10.98
N LEU A 98 1.20 -12.35 -10.13
CA LEU A 98 0.98 -10.98 -10.53
C LEU A 98 1.98 -10.10 -9.79
N THR A 99 2.72 -9.29 -10.53
CA THR A 99 3.62 -8.29 -9.98
C THR A 99 3.13 -6.91 -10.39
N LEU A 100 2.85 -6.07 -9.41
CA LEU A 100 2.53 -4.64 -9.60
C LEU A 100 3.71 -3.82 -9.13
N SER A 101 4.28 -3.00 -10.00
CA SER A 101 5.40 -2.11 -9.68
C SER A 101 5.00 -0.66 -9.91
N TYR A 102 5.38 0.22 -8.99
CA TYR A 102 5.05 1.64 -9.00
C TYR A 102 6.31 2.47 -8.84
N ASP A 103 6.54 3.39 -9.77
CA ASP A 103 7.50 4.49 -9.60
C ASP A 103 6.86 5.58 -8.73
N ILE A 104 7.37 5.71 -7.50
CA ILE A 104 6.81 6.56 -6.44
C ILE A 104 7.76 7.65 -5.98
N ASP A 105 8.84 7.93 -6.72
CA ASP A 105 9.83 8.96 -6.37
C ASP A 105 9.14 10.30 -6.01
N SER A 106 8.12 10.68 -6.79
CA SER A 106 7.33 11.90 -6.59
C SER A 106 6.51 11.96 -5.29
N LEU A 107 6.28 10.82 -4.62
CA LEU A 107 5.46 10.75 -3.41
C LEU A 107 6.27 10.99 -2.12
N PHE A 108 7.57 10.71 -2.10
CA PHE A 108 8.37 10.68 -0.87
C PHE A 108 9.07 11.99 -0.53
N ASP A 109 9.35 12.82 -1.52
CA ASP A 109 10.05 14.10 -1.31
C ASP A 109 9.22 15.14 -0.54
N THR A 110 7.91 14.92 -0.32
CA THR A 110 7.03 15.93 0.31
C THR A 110 6.07 15.45 1.38
N ASN A 111 5.78 14.14 1.50
CA ASN A 111 4.55 13.69 2.19
C ASN A 111 4.75 12.88 3.47
N GLY A 112 5.98 12.52 3.86
CA GLY A 112 6.24 11.84 5.13
C GLY A 112 5.51 10.49 5.27
N ILE A 113 5.40 9.75 4.17
CA ILE A 113 4.66 8.48 4.10
C ILE A 113 5.30 7.47 5.05
N THR A 114 4.48 6.70 5.77
CA THR A 114 4.92 5.71 6.76
C THR A 114 4.66 4.26 6.38
N GLY A 115 3.84 4.03 5.36
CA GLY A 115 3.44 2.71 4.93
C GLY A 115 2.47 2.78 3.76
N PHE A 116 1.91 1.64 3.43
CA PHE A 116 0.82 1.54 2.48
C PHE A 116 -0.17 0.46 2.89
N ASP A 117 -1.40 0.71 2.47
CA ASP A 117 -2.55 -0.14 2.68
C ASP A 117 -3.11 -0.58 1.32
N LEU A 118 -3.61 -1.81 1.30
CA LEU A 118 -4.34 -2.37 0.16
C LEU A 118 -5.45 -3.28 0.66
N LEU A 119 -6.60 -3.21 -0.02
CA LEU A 119 -7.72 -4.10 0.24
C LEU A 119 -7.60 -5.35 -0.63
N VAL A 120 -7.50 -6.53 -0.02
CA VAL A 120 -7.47 -7.80 -0.76
C VAL A 120 -8.57 -8.73 -0.27
N ASN A 121 -9.20 -9.41 -1.22
CA ASN A 121 -10.12 -10.49 -0.98
C ASN A 121 -9.66 -11.73 -1.76
N ASN A 122 -9.32 -12.81 -1.06
CA ASN A 122 -9.07 -14.09 -1.67
C ASN A 122 -10.41 -14.79 -1.89
N VAL A 123 -10.86 -14.78 -3.15
CA VAL A 123 -12.15 -15.34 -3.59
C VAL A 123 -11.98 -16.68 -4.30
N GLY A 124 -10.80 -17.29 -4.16
CA GLY A 124 -10.44 -18.55 -4.80
C GLY A 124 -11.38 -19.70 -4.45
N THR A 125 -11.31 -20.76 -5.26
CA THR A 125 -12.08 -21.98 -4.98
C THR A 125 -11.40 -22.87 -3.96
N SER A 126 -10.07 -22.84 -3.89
CA SER A 126 -9.30 -23.68 -2.95
C SER A 126 -7.89 -23.19 -2.58
N GLY A 127 -7.34 -22.19 -3.27
CA GLY A 127 -5.97 -21.75 -3.08
C GLY A 127 -5.81 -20.65 -2.02
N ASP A 128 -4.87 -20.83 -1.10
CA ASP A 128 -4.37 -19.72 -0.28
C ASP A 128 -3.51 -18.79 -1.16
N SER A 129 -3.49 -17.50 -0.84
CA SER A 129 -2.71 -16.50 -1.57
C SER A 129 -1.70 -15.82 -0.66
N THR A 130 -0.66 -15.25 -1.24
CA THR A 130 0.35 -14.46 -0.55
C THR A 130 0.53 -13.12 -1.24
N VAL A 131 0.70 -12.07 -0.45
CA VAL A 131 1.09 -10.74 -0.90
C VAL A 131 2.41 -10.41 -0.25
N GLU A 132 3.46 -10.28 -1.06
CA GLU A 132 4.73 -9.69 -0.63
C GLU A 132 4.78 -8.24 -1.10
N ALA A 133 5.29 -7.35 -0.26
CA ALA A 133 5.55 -5.98 -0.67
C ALA A 133 7.04 -5.66 -0.53
N LEU A 134 7.60 -4.99 -1.53
CA LEU A 134 9.01 -4.63 -1.59
C LEU A 134 9.18 -3.15 -1.85
N LEU A 135 10.17 -2.54 -1.20
CA LEU A 135 10.58 -1.16 -1.41
C LEU A 135 12.03 -1.14 -1.89
N ASN A 136 12.26 -0.68 -3.13
CA ASN A 136 13.56 -0.78 -3.80
C ASN A 136 14.16 -2.20 -3.72
N GLY A 137 13.32 -3.23 -3.86
CA GLY A 137 13.71 -4.65 -3.74
C GLY A 137 13.95 -5.14 -2.31
N THR A 138 13.74 -4.32 -1.28
CA THR A 138 13.78 -4.74 0.13
C THR A 138 12.39 -5.16 0.57
N SER A 139 12.23 -6.41 1.01
CA SER A 139 10.95 -6.93 1.51
C SER A 139 10.50 -6.16 2.76
N LEU A 140 9.26 -5.69 2.74
CA LEU A 140 8.54 -5.07 3.86
C LEU A 140 7.72 -6.10 4.64
N GLY A 141 7.58 -7.31 4.09
CA GLY A 141 6.83 -8.40 4.70
C GLY A 141 6.06 -9.21 3.67
N ILE A 142 5.57 -10.36 4.13
CA ILE A 142 4.70 -11.26 3.37
C ILE A 142 3.47 -11.53 4.22
N VAL A 143 2.30 -11.38 3.61
CA VAL A 143 1.02 -11.71 4.24
C VAL A 143 0.37 -12.86 3.49
N THR A 144 0.01 -13.91 4.21
CA THR A 144 -0.75 -15.05 3.68
C THR A 144 -2.23 -14.87 3.98
N LEU A 145 -3.06 -14.97 2.96
CA LEU A 145 -4.50 -14.95 3.06
C LEU A 145 -5.02 -16.35 2.76
N GLY A 146 -5.66 -16.95 3.77
CA GLY A 146 -6.37 -18.21 3.55
C GLY A 146 -7.50 -18.03 2.54
N ASN A 147 -7.89 -19.11 1.88
CA ASN A 147 -9.06 -19.08 1.00
C ASN A 147 -10.31 -18.49 1.71
N GLY A 148 -10.97 -17.53 1.07
CA GLY A 148 -12.14 -16.81 1.60
C GLY A 148 -11.80 -15.69 2.59
N ALA A 149 -10.52 -15.44 2.86
CA ALA A 149 -10.10 -14.34 3.71
C ALA A 149 -10.17 -13.01 2.95
N ASN A 150 -10.64 -11.98 3.65
CA ASN A 150 -10.77 -10.63 3.12
C ASN A 150 -10.36 -9.60 4.17
N GLY A 151 -9.69 -8.54 3.75
CA GLY A 151 -9.30 -7.46 4.64
C GLY A 151 -8.29 -6.50 4.04
N GLU A 152 -8.06 -5.44 4.78
CA GLU A 152 -6.97 -4.50 4.53
C GLU A 152 -5.66 -5.11 5.01
N ILE A 153 -4.62 -4.93 4.19
CA ILE A 153 -3.25 -5.36 4.49
C ILE A 153 -2.37 -4.12 4.52
N SER A 154 -1.72 -3.91 5.65
CA SER A 154 -0.84 -2.77 5.90
C SER A 154 0.61 -3.20 5.97
N PHE A 155 1.48 -2.43 5.34
CA PHE A 155 2.93 -2.61 5.42
C PHE A 155 3.60 -1.31 5.85
N SER A 156 4.48 -1.41 6.84
CA SER A 156 5.16 -0.24 7.44
C SER A 156 6.57 -0.08 6.89
N PHE A 157 6.99 1.17 6.67
CA PHE A 157 8.37 1.50 6.30
C PHE A 157 9.35 1.45 7.47
N SER A 158 8.89 1.31 8.71
CA SER A 158 9.77 1.16 9.88
C SER A 158 10.85 0.09 9.67
N ASP A 159 10.56 -0.88 8.80
CA ASP A 159 11.40 -2.03 8.52
C ASP A 159 12.37 -1.79 7.33
N ALA A 160 12.19 -0.73 6.54
CA ALA A 160 12.99 -0.38 5.35
C ALA A 160 13.75 0.97 5.40
N VAL A 161 13.77 1.68 6.54
CA VAL A 161 14.44 3.00 6.69
C VAL A 161 15.98 2.95 6.64
N ALA A 162 16.59 1.99 5.94
CA ALA A 162 18.02 1.92 5.70
C ALA A 162 18.45 2.20 4.25
N ALA A 163 17.51 2.30 3.29
CA ALA A 163 17.82 2.20 1.86
C ALA A 163 17.90 3.54 1.06
N GLY A 164 17.63 4.70 1.67
CA GLY A 164 17.58 5.99 0.93
C GLY A 164 16.15 6.36 0.52
N ASN A 165 15.99 7.34 -0.39
CA ASN A 165 14.68 7.69 -0.95
C ASN A 165 14.14 6.48 -1.73
N PRO A 166 12.90 6.04 -1.48
CA PRO A 166 12.32 4.93 -2.21
C PRO A 166 11.82 5.38 -3.59
N ASP A 167 12.28 4.70 -4.62
CA ASP A 167 11.96 5.00 -6.01
C ASP A 167 10.88 4.04 -6.52
N THR A 168 10.90 2.78 -6.05
CA THR A 168 10.03 1.72 -6.55
C THR A 168 9.35 0.96 -5.41
N LEU A 169 8.02 0.90 -5.44
CA LEU A 169 7.20 -0.02 -4.65
C LEU A 169 6.74 -1.17 -5.53
N GLU A 170 6.90 -2.39 -5.04
CA GLU A 170 6.46 -3.59 -5.74
C GLU A 170 5.56 -4.42 -4.83
N PHE A 171 4.50 -4.97 -5.41
CA PHE A 171 3.65 -5.99 -4.80
C PHE A 171 3.70 -7.25 -5.64
N VAL A 172 4.06 -8.36 -5.01
CA VAL A 172 4.08 -9.68 -5.64
C VAL A 172 2.95 -10.50 -5.04
N PHE A 173 1.96 -10.79 -5.87
CA PHE A 173 0.83 -11.65 -5.55
C PHE A 173 1.07 -13.04 -6.12
N ASN A 174 1.01 -14.05 -5.26
CA ASN A 174 1.20 -15.45 -5.62
C ASN A 174 0.24 -16.31 -4.79
N GLY A 175 0.22 -17.62 -4.98
CA GLY A 175 -0.60 -18.49 -4.17
C GLY A 175 -0.40 -19.96 -4.42
N SER A 176 -1.31 -20.75 -3.86
CA SER A 176 -1.51 -22.15 -4.24
C SER A 176 -2.43 -22.21 -5.46
N PRO A 177 -2.38 -23.27 -6.28
CA PRO A 177 -3.21 -23.37 -7.47
C PRO A 177 -4.70 -23.11 -7.21
N SER A 178 -5.37 -22.42 -8.13
CA SER A 178 -6.78 -21.98 -8.03
C SER A 178 -7.04 -20.95 -6.91
N TYR A 179 -6.05 -20.12 -6.60
CA TYR A 179 -6.27 -18.90 -5.84
C TYR A 179 -6.80 -17.80 -6.78
N ASP A 180 -7.76 -17.02 -6.31
CA ASP A 180 -8.32 -15.88 -7.03
C ASP A 180 -8.27 -14.67 -6.11
N LEU A 181 -7.98 -13.49 -6.66
CA LEU A 181 -7.85 -12.27 -5.89
C LEU A 181 -8.70 -11.16 -6.48
N LEU A 182 -9.39 -10.44 -5.58
CA LEU A 182 -9.89 -9.10 -5.86
C LEU A 182 -9.04 -8.11 -5.05
N ILE A 183 -8.42 -7.19 -5.76
CA ILE A 183 -7.52 -6.17 -5.21
C ILE A 183 -8.17 -4.80 -5.42
N GLY A 184 -8.47 -4.14 -4.31
CA GLY A 184 -8.98 -2.78 -4.27
C GLY A 184 -7.86 -1.74 -4.26
N PRO A 185 -8.21 -0.45 -4.13
CA PRO A 185 -7.25 0.66 -4.20
C PRO A 185 -6.04 0.48 -3.28
N ILE A 186 -4.90 0.97 -3.75
CA ILE A 186 -3.65 1.04 -2.99
C ILE A 186 -3.47 2.47 -2.51
N THR A 187 -3.27 2.64 -1.20
CA THR A 187 -3.10 3.95 -0.57
C THR A 187 -1.82 4.02 0.22
N ALA A 188 -1.20 5.20 0.23
CA ALA A 188 -0.06 5.55 1.07
C ALA A 188 -0.53 6.20 2.38
N ASP A 189 0.07 5.78 3.49
CA ASP A 189 -0.23 6.26 4.83
C ASP A 189 0.58 7.50 5.17
N VAL A 190 -0.10 8.54 5.63
CA VAL A 190 0.53 9.79 6.08
C VAL A 190 0.13 10.08 7.52
N PRO A 191 1.09 10.29 8.44
CA PRO A 191 0.80 10.68 9.81
C PRO A 191 -0.07 11.94 9.86
N GLU A 192 -1.11 11.93 10.69
CA GLU A 192 -1.98 13.10 10.84
C GLU A 192 -1.16 14.33 11.29
N PRO A 193 -1.32 15.50 10.63
CA PRO A 193 -0.61 16.71 11.02
C PRO A 193 -0.83 17.10 12.49
N GLY A 194 -2.01 16.77 13.03
CA GLY A 194 -2.37 16.99 14.43
C GLY A 194 -1.55 16.17 15.42
N ALA A 195 -1.20 14.92 15.07
CA ALA A 195 -0.41 14.04 15.93
C ALA A 195 1.03 14.56 16.06
N LEU A 196 1.63 15.02 14.96
CA LEU A 196 2.95 15.65 14.96
C LEU A 196 2.95 16.97 15.74
N GLY A 197 1.90 17.78 15.59
CA GLY A 197 1.70 19.00 16.37
C GLY A 197 1.60 18.74 17.88
N LEU A 198 0.85 17.72 18.28
CA LEU A 198 0.71 17.32 19.68
C LEU A 198 2.00 16.72 20.25
N MET A 199 2.75 15.93 19.48
CA MET A 199 4.08 15.48 19.88
C MET A 199 5.04 16.65 20.08
N GLY A 200 5.07 17.61 19.15
CA GLY A 200 5.88 18.82 19.27
C GLY A 200 5.51 19.63 20.51
N LEU A 201 4.22 19.83 20.77
CA LEU A 201 3.72 20.51 21.98
C LEU A 201 4.03 19.74 23.26
N GLY A 202 3.94 18.40 23.23
CA GLY A 202 4.31 17.54 24.35
C GLY A 202 5.79 17.67 24.72
N LEU A 203 6.68 17.64 23.72
CA LEU A 203 8.12 17.84 23.91
C LEU A 203 8.46 19.25 24.38
N LEU A 204 7.80 20.28 23.84
CA LEU A 204 7.92 21.66 24.31
C LEU A 204 7.47 21.80 25.78
N GLY A 205 6.39 21.12 26.16
CA GLY A 205 5.90 21.07 27.54
C GLY A 205 6.92 20.44 28.50
N VAL A 206 7.54 19.33 28.11
CA VAL A 206 8.59 18.64 28.89
C VAL A 206 9.87 19.49 28.98
N ALA A 207 10.29 20.13 27.89
CA ALA A 207 11.44 21.04 27.88
C ALA A 207 11.22 22.28 28.78
N ALA A 208 10.01 22.85 28.79
CA ALA A 208 9.64 23.95 29.67
C ALA A 208 9.59 23.51 31.15
N ALA A 209 9.07 22.31 31.44
CA ALA A 209 9.02 21.75 32.79
C ALA A 209 10.43 21.45 33.35
N SER A 210 11.33 20.88 32.54
CA SER A 210 12.71 20.58 32.93
C SER A 210 13.57 21.82 33.19
N ARG A 211 13.36 22.92 32.44
CA ARG A 211 14.00 24.22 32.75
C ARG A 211 13.55 24.77 34.10
N ARG A 212 12.28 24.55 34.48
CA ARG A 212 11.76 25.00 35.78
C ARG A 212 12.33 24.20 36.95
N GLY A 213 12.66 22.93 36.74
CA GLY A 213 13.31 22.07 37.75
C GLY A 213 14.79 22.37 38.00
N ARG A 214 15.50 23.03 37.07
CA ARG A 214 16.90 23.45 37.23
C ARG A 214 17.10 24.84 37.86
N ALA A 215 16.01 25.59 38.02
CA ALA A 215 16.02 26.93 38.62
C ALA A 215 15.53 26.93 40.08
N ALA A 216 15.41 25.73 40.69
CA ALA A 216 15.08 25.53 42.10
C ALA A 216 16.31 25.00 42.86
#